data_AF-A0A971GM67-F1
#
_entry.id   AF-A0A971GM67-F1
#
_cell.length_a   1.000
_cell.length_b   1.000
_cell.length_c   1.000
_cell.angle_alpha   90.00
_cell.angle_beta   90.00
_cell.angle_gamma   90.00
#
_symmetry.space_group_name_H-M   'P 1'
#
loop_
_entity.id
_entity.type
_entity.pdbx_description
1 polymer ?
#
loop_
_entity_poly.entity_id
_entity_poly.type
_entity_poly.pdbx_seq_one_letter_code
_entity_poly.pdbx_strand_id
1 'polypeptide(L)'
;MPSIDHKKIFDAAASALSASANVIIEALDLNRYSASVTLENGKIIIITAVTGEYQIELSIPVEALDNREYTKFLSRFEYTLEQKFLKNIRFEQHITTGEYRLKISL
;
A
#
# COMPACT_ATOMS: atom_id res chain seq x y z
N MET A 1 -3.80 -21.72 6.16
CA MET A 1 -2.72 -21.19 5.28
C MET A 1 -2.68 -19.67 5.47
N PRO A 2 -1.53 -18.99 5.41
CA PRO A 2 -1.43 -17.63 5.95
C PRO A 2 -2.14 -16.62 5.04
N SER A 3 -3.11 -15.90 5.61
CA SER A 3 -3.68 -14.69 5.02
C SER A 3 -2.57 -13.63 4.86
N ILE A 4 -2.66 -12.79 3.81
CA ILE A 4 -1.73 -11.66 3.65
C ILE A 4 -1.90 -10.71 4.85
N ASP A 5 -0.80 -10.46 5.56
CA ASP A 5 -0.78 -9.59 6.75
C ASP A 5 -0.78 -8.12 6.32
N HIS A 6 -1.91 -7.43 6.50
CA HIS A 6 -2.09 -6.03 6.13
C HIS A 6 -1.05 -5.09 6.78
N LYS A 7 -0.53 -5.41 7.97
CA LYS A 7 0.48 -4.57 8.63
C LYS A 7 1.80 -4.58 7.86
N LYS A 8 2.22 -5.76 7.39
CA LYS A 8 3.43 -5.90 6.55
C LYS A 8 3.29 -5.14 5.24
N ILE A 9 2.09 -5.13 4.68
CA ILE A 9 1.78 -4.40 3.46
C ILE A 9 1.86 -2.89 3.69
N PHE A 10 1.29 -2.37 4.78
CA PHE A 10 1.40 -0.95 5.13
C PHE A 10 2.83 -0.54 5.47
N ASP A 11 3.59 -1.40 6.17
CA ASP A 11 5.02 -1.15 6.45
C ASP A 11 5.83 -1.09 5.15
N ALA A 12 5.58 -2.01 4.21
CA ALA A 12 6.20 -1.97 2.89
C ALA A 12 5.83 -0.69 2.12
N ALA A 13 4.57 -0.27 2.19
CA ALA A 13 4.10 0.93 1.50
C ALA A 13 4.73 2.19 2.09
N ALA A 14 4.77 2.31 3.41
CA ALA A 14 5.43 3.41 4.11
C ALA A 14 6.94 3.46 3.83
N SER A 15 7.60 2.29 3.80
CA SER A 15 9.02 2.20 3.42
C SER A 15 9.25 2.64 1.97
N ALA A 16 8.35 2.30 1.03
CA ALA A 16 8.46 2.68 -0.37
C ALA A 16 8.25 4.18 -0.61
N LEU A 17 7.44 4.81 0.25
CA LEU A 17 7.12 6.24 0.22
C LEU A 17 8.12 7.14 0.95
N SER A 18 9.16 6.59 1.61
CA SER A 18 10.07 7.36 2.47
C SER A 18 9.31 8.07 3.61
N ALA A 19 8.55 7.30 4.38
CA ALA A 19 7.85 7.79 5.56
C ALA A 19 8.82 8.27 6.65
N SER A 20 8.45 9.34 7.37
CA SER A 20 9.34 10.05 8.30
C SER A 20 9.50 9.37 9.66
N ALA A 21 8.48 8.69 10.19
CA ALA A 21 8.61 7.92 11.42
C ALA A 21 7.43 7.00 11.74
N ASN A 22 6.20 7.42 11.47
CA ASN A 22 5.00 6.76 12.02
C ASN A 22 3.95 6.47 10.95
N VAL A 23 3.46 5.22 10.96
CA VAL A 23 2.27 4.78 10.24
C VAL A 23 1.17 4.54 11.27
N ILE A 24 0.07 5.28 11.17
CA ILE A 24 -1.10 5.08 12.04
C ILE A 24 -2.10 4.23 11.27
N ILE A 25 -2.34 3.01 11.76
CA ILE A 25 -3.26 2.05 11.14
C ILE A 25 -4.57 2.02 11.95
N GLU A 26 -5.69 2.18 11.25
CA GLU A 26 -7.03 2.15 11.81
C GLU A 26 -7.87 1.10 11.08
N ALA A 27 -8.70 0.37 11.82
CA ALA A 27 -9.68 -0.54 11.24
C ALA A 27 -10.95 0.26 10.91
N LEU A 28 -11.35 0.24 9.64
CA LEU A 28 -12.59 0.86 9.15
C LEU A 28 -13.76 -0.12 9.18
N ASP A 29 -13.48 -1.39 8.94
CA ASP A 29 -14.43 -2.50 8.91
C ASP A 29 -13.68 -3.83 9.16
N LEU A 30 -14.38 -4.95 9.24
CA LEU A 30 -13.82 -6.30 9.44
C LEU A 30 -12.65 -6.62 8.49
N ASN A 31 -12.77 -6.18 7.24
CA ASN A 31 -11.81 -6.46 6.16
C ASN A 31 -11.23 -5.18 5.54
N ARG A 32 -11.42 -4.02 6.17
CA ARG A 32 -10.98 -2.72 5.63
C ARG A 32 -10.16 -1.97 6.65
N TYR A 33 -9.01 -1.49 6.22
CA TYR A 33 -8.04 -0.81 7.05
C TYR A 33 -7.56 0.45 6.35
N SER A 34 -7.26 1.51 7.11
CA SER A 34 -6.60 2.71 6.60
C SER A 34 -5.28 2.92 7.32
N ALA A 35 -4.28 3.36 6.58
CA ALA A 35 -3.00 3.76 7.12
C ALA A 35 -2.70 5.21 6.74
N SER A 36 -2.46 6.05 7.75
CA SER A 36 -1.94 7.40 7.57
C SER A 36 -0.43 7.37 7.59
N VAL A 37 0.19 7.69 6.45
CA VAL A 37 1.64 7.70 6.25
C VAL A 37 2.11 9.15 6.15
N THR A 38 2.95 9.58 7.11
CA THR A 38 3.57 10.91 7.06
C THR A 38 4.89 10.82 6.32
N LEU A 39 5.05 11.57 5.23
CA LEU A 39 6.28 11.66 4.46
C LEU A 39 7.33 12.54 5.14
N GLU A 40 8.59 12.45 4.71
CA GLU A 40 9.68 13.34 5.16
C GLU A 40 9.40 14.84 4.95
N ASN A 41 8.61 15.19 3.94
CA ASN A 41 8.20 16.58 3.68
C ASN A 41 6.98 17.05 4.51
N GLY A 42 6.47 16.22 5.42
CA GLY A 42 5.30 16.51 6.25
C GLY A 42 3.94 16.26 5.58
N LYS A 43 3.89 15.88 4.30
CA LYS A 43 2.65 15.48 3.62
C LYS A 43 2.13 14.18 4.24
N ILE A 44 0.81 14.10 4.45
CA ILE A 44 0.15 12.89 4.93
C ILE A 44 -0.56 12.23 3.74
N ILE A 45 -0.32 10.93 3.56
CA ILE A 45 -0.96 10.09 2.56
C ILE A 45 -1.83 9.06 3.29
N ILE A 46 -3.08 8.94 2.87
CA ILE A 46 -4.00 7.92 3.38
C ILE A 46 -4.01 6.78 2.37
N ILE A 47 -3.64 5.58 2.83
CA ILE A 47 -3.69 4.35 2.05
C ILE A 47 -4.79 3.49 2.64
N THR A 48 -5.73 3.03 1.82
CA THR A 48 -6.76 2.07 2.26
C THR A 48 -6.36 0.68 1.79
N ALA A 49 -6.61 -0.34 2.62
CA ALA A 49 -6.44 -1.73 2.26
C ALA A 49 -7.75 -2.50 2.46
N VAL A 50 -8.10 -3.33 1.49
CA VAL A 50 -9.20 -4.30 1.58
C VAL A 50 -8.61 -5.70 1.57
N THR A 51 -8.78 -6.46 2.65
CA THR A 51 -8.23 -7.81 2.80
C THR A 51 -9.23 -8.87 2.35
N GLY A 52 -8.76 -9.83 1.56
CA GLY A 52 -9.46 -11.07 1.22
C GLY A 52 -8.65 -12.30 1.65
N GLU A 53 -9.18 -13.49 1.38
CA GLU A 53 -8.59 -14.75 1.86
C GLU A 53 -7.15 -14.98 1.35
N TYR A 54 -6.86 -14.59 0.10
CA TYR A 54 -5.55 -14.74 -0.56
C TYR A 54 -5.07 -13.48 -1.29
N GLN A 55 -5.74 -12.36 -1.04
CA GLN A 55 -5.46 -11.12 -1.74
C GLN A 55 -5.62 -9.92 -0.82
N ILE A 56 -4.94 -8.84 -1.16
CA ILE A 56 -5.15 -7.53 -0.55
C ILE A 56 -5.18 -6.49 -1.67
N GLU A 57 -6.14 -5.58 -1.62
CA GLU A 57 -6.23 -4.45 -2.54
C GLU A 57 -5.88 -3.17 -1.79
N LEU A 58 -4.84 -2.46 -2.26
CA LEU A 58 -4.48 -1.13 -1.79
C LEU A 58 -5.14 -0.07 -2.67
N SER A 59 -5.59 1.01 -2.06
CA SER A 59 -6.12 2.20 -2.74
C SER A 59 -5.42 3.45 -2.22
N ILE A 60 -4.92 4.26 -3.14
CA ILE A 60 -4.24 5.53 -2.87
C ILE A 60 -4.91 6.61 -3.71
N PRO A 61 -5.36 7.74 -3.13
CA PRO A 61 -5.96 8.82 -3.90
C PRO A 61 -5.00 9.41 -4.95
N VAL A 62 -5.48 9.74 -6.15
CA VAL A 62 -4.62 10.32 -7.21
C VAL A 62 -4.05 11.70 -6.83
N GLU A 63 -4.73 12.46 -5.97
CA GLU A 63 -4.22 13.73 -5.44
C GLU A 63 -3.05 13.54 -4.45
N ALA A 64 -2.88 12.33 -3.91
CA ALA A 64 -1.85 12.04 -2.93
C ALA A 64 -0.47 11.82 -3.56
N LEU A 65 -0.40 11.40 -4.83
CA LEU A 65 0.84 11.17 -5.55
C LEU A 65 0.68 11.59 -7.01
N ASP A 66 1.62 12.34 -7.56
CA ASP A 66 1.64 12.52 -9.02
C ASP A 66 2.00 11.19 -9.72
N ASN A 67 1.78 11.10 -11.04
CA ASN A 67 2.04 9.87 -11.80
C ASN A 67 3.51 9.41 -11.69
N ARG A 68 4.46 10.34 -11.65
CA ARG A 68 5.89 10.05 -11.54
C ARG A 68 6.24 9.52 -10.15
N GLU A 69 5.66 10.10 -9.11
CA GLU A 69 5.78 9.65 -7.73
C GLU A 69 5.16 8.28 -7.55
N TYR A 70 3.96 8.06 -8.08
CA TYR A 70 3.27 6.78 -8.06
C TYR A 70 4.07 5.67 -8.75
N THR A 71 4.63 5.95 -9.93
CA THR A 71 5.48 4.99 -10.66
C THR A 71 6.72 4.61 -9.84
N LYS A 72 7.38 5.60 -9.20
CA LYS A 72 8.52 5.34 -8.33
C LYS A 72 8.14 4.54 -7.09
N PHE A 73 7.01 4.90 -6.48
CA PHE A 73 6.44 4.18 -5.33
C PHE A 73 6.23 2.71 -5.69
N LEU A 74 5.55 2.44 -6.81
CA LEU A 74 5.22 1.10 -7.26
C LEU A 74 6.47 0.22 -7.39
N SER A 75 7.50 0.69 -8.12
CA SER A 75 8.73 -0.08 -8.29
C SER A 75 9.46 -0.37 -6.97
N ARG A 76 9.46 0.60 -6.04
CA ARG A 76 10.06 0.43 -4.71
C ARG A 76 9.24 -0.51 -3.83
N PHE A 77 7.91 -0.43 -3.95
CA PHE A 77 6.97 -1.20 -3.18
C PHE A 77 7.04 -2.69 -3.56
N GLU A 78 7.03 -2.98 -4.86
CA GLU A 78 7.25 -4.33 -5.40
C GLU A 78 8.58 -4.92 -4.90
N TYR A 79 9.68 -4.19 -5.07
CA TYR A 79 10.98 -4.61 -4.56
C TYR A 79 10.97 -4.86 -3.04
N THR A 80 10.34 -3.99 -2.27
CA THR A 80 10.27 -4.11 -0.80
C THR A 80 9.46 -5.34 -0.37
N LEU A 81 8.33 -5.60 -1.03
CA LEU A 81 7.51 -6.78 -0.75
C LEU A 81 8.25 -8.08 -1.06
N GLU A 82 8.90 -8.15 -2.23
CA GLU A 82 9.65 -9.35 -2.63
C GLU A 82 10.81 -9.67 -1.69
N GLN A 83 11.56 -8.64 -1.30
CA GLN A 83 12.73 -8.83 -0.44
C GLN A 83 12.35 -9.14 1.01
N LYS A 84 11.31 -8.49 1.55
CA LYS A 84 11.03 -8.54 3.00
C LYS A 84 9.91 -9.49 3.39
N PHE A 85 8.94 -9.76 2.51
CA PHE A 85 7.67 -10.31 2.96
C PHE A 85 7.14 -11.49 2.14
N LEU A 86 7.04 -11.37 0.81
CA LEU A 86 6.30 -12.31 -0.03
C LEU A 86 7.06 -12.60 -1.33
N LYS A 87 7.29 -13.88 -1.65
CA LYS A 87 7.82 -14.31 -2.96
C LYS A 87 6.66 -14.77 -3.86
N ASN A 88 6.78 -14.59 -5.17
CA ASN A 88 5.79 -14.99 -6.19
C ASN A 88 4.45 -14.22 -6.15
N ILE A 89 4.49 -12.95 -5.77
CA ILE A 89 3.30 -12.09 -5.75
C ILE A 89 2.89 -11.66 -7.16
N ARG A 90 1.57 -11.61 -7.40
CA ARG A 90 1.01 -11.00 -8.61
C ARG A 90 0.49 -9.61 -8.29
N PHE A 91 0.90 -8.64 -9.10
CA PHE A 91 0.40 -7.27 -9.04
C PHE A 91 -0.56 -6.98 -10.19
N GLU A 92 -1.76 -6.54 -9.87
CA GLU A 92 -2.71 -5.98 -10.83
C GLU A 92 -2.92 -4.50 -10.49
N GLN A 93 -2.73 -3.63 -11.48
CA GLN A 93 -2.86 -2.19 -11.33
C GLN A 93 -4.12 -1.72 -12.03
N HIS A 94 -4.92 -0.93 -11.33
CA HIS A 94 -6.09 -0.27 -11.89
C HIS A 94 -6.03 1.22 -11.55
N ILE A 95 -5.97 2.06 -12.59
CA ILE A 95 -6.10 3.51 -12.43
C ILE A 95 -7.57 3.85 -12.64
N THR A 96 -8.21 4.38 -11.60
CA THR A 96 -9.59 4.89 -11.67
C THR A 96 -9.59 6.41 -11.61
N THR A 97 -10.73 7.05 -11.81
CA THR A 97 -10.87 8.51 -11.85
C THR A 97 -10.47 9.22 -10.55
N GLY A 98 -10.35 8.50 -9.43
CA GLY A 98 -10.02 9.06 -8.12
C GLY A 98 -8.97 8.29 -7.31
N GLU A 99 -8.59 7.08 -7.73
CA GLU A 99 -7.67 6.25 -6.97
C GLU A 99 -6.75 5.44 -7.87
N TYR A 100 -5.50 5.32 -7.42
CA TYR A 100 -4.61 4.24 -7.81
C TYR A 100 -4.95 2.99 -6.99
N ARG A 101 -5.27 1.89 -7.67
CA ARG A 101 -5.53 0.60 -7.04
C ARG A 101 -4.49 -0.41 -7.39
N LEU A 102 -4.03 -1.13 -6.37
CA LEU A 102 -3.03 -2.17 -6.49
C LEU A 102 -3.52 -3.42 -5.78
N LYS A 103 -3.82 -4.45 -6.55
CA LYS A 103 -4.20 -5.75 -6.04
C LYS A 103 -2.98 -6.66 -5.98
N ILE A 104 -2.78 -7.29 -4.81
CA ILE A 104 -1.66 -8.17 -4.49
C ILE A 104 -2.26 -9.53 -4.15
N SER A 105 -1.82 -10.58 -4.85
CA SER A 105 -2.31 -11.95 -4.64
C SER A 105 -1.16 -12.94 -4.49
N LEU A 106 -1.36 -14.00 -3.71
CA LEU A 106 -0.44 -15.13 -3.52
C LEU A 106 -0.74 -16.30 -4.46
#